data_AF-A0A3P5WW55-F1
#
_entry.id   AF-A0A3P5WW55-F1
#
_cell.length_a   1.000
_cell.length_b   1.000
_cell.length_c   1.000
_cell.angle_alpha   90.00
_cell.angle_beta   90.00
_cell.angle_gamma   90.00
#
_symmetry.space_group_name_H-M   'P 1'
#
loop_
_entity.id
_entity.type
_entity.pdbx_description
1 polymer ?
#
loop_
_entity_poly.entity_id
_entity_poly.type
_entity_poly.pdbx_seq_one_letter_code
_entity_poly.pdbx_strand_id
1 'polypeptide(L)'
;MVAGLGFGIGAAVAGWFAIGPDHLVFAIVAQCGILFMALLVGPSLVDVGRSRYRVKSVEPRIYALLGVEFLRRALDIAGWNRIIKQMRQMEDGRSGLSNFLRGTEKSETGHLLGIVATLLLGIAAAATAHPQGAVQILLVGLVLHGYPVMIQRMVRFKIINRRTRINRGAR
;
A
#
# COMPACT_ATOMS: atom_id res chain seq x y z
N MET A 1 -13.38 10.45 -4.29
CA MET A 1 -13.25 10.36 -2.82
C MET A 1 -14.45 9.64 -2.18
N VAL A 2 -15.68 10.19 -2.27
CA VAL A 2 -16.89 9.61 -1.64
C VAL A 2 -17.20 8.20 -2.12
N ALA A 3 -17.16 7.95 -3.44
CA ALA A 3 -17.42 6.62 -4.00
C ALA A 3 -16.43 5.54 -3.52
N GLY A 4 -15.15 5.89 -3.34
CA GLY A 4 -14.13 4.95 -2.85
C GLY A 4 -14.31 4.59 -1.38
N LEU A 5 -14.62 5.57 -0.53
CA LEU A 5 -14.93 5.34 0.88
C LEU A 5 -16.20 4.49 1.03
N GLY A 6 -17.25 4.83 0.28
CA GLY A 6 -18.51 4.08 0.27
C GLY A 6 -18.32 2.61 -0.12
N PHE A 7 -17.48 2.33 -1.13
CA PHE A 7 -17.18 0.96 -1.54
C PHE A 7 -16.44 0.18 -0.45
N GLY A 8 -15.38 0.74 0.13
CA GLY A 8 -14.59 0.06 1.17
C GLY A 8 -15.42 -0.25 2.41
N ILE A 9 -16.21 0.72 2.89
CA ILE A 9 -17.11 0.54 4.04
C ILE A 9 -18.22 -0.45 3.69
N GLY A 10 -18.86 -0.30 2.54
CA GLY A 10 -19.95 -1.17 2.10
C GLY A 10 -19.51 -2.64 1.98
N ALA A 11 -18.34 -2.90 1.40
CA ALA A 11 -17.77 -4.25 1.30
C ALA A 11 -17.48 -4.85 2.69
N ALA A 12 -16.93 -4.05 3.62
CA ALA A 12 -16.66 -4.50 4.98
C ALA A 12 -17.96 -4.79 5.74
N VAL A 13 -18.96 -3.92 5.66
CA VAL A 13 -20.26 -4.13 6.33
C VAL A 13 -21.00 -5.32 5.74
N ALA A 14 -21.13 -5.40 4.42
CA ALA A 14 -21.81 -6.50 3.75
C ALA A 14 -21.11 -7.85 4.04
N GLY A 15 -19.77 -7.88 3.95
CA GLY A 15 -19.00 -9.07 4.28
C GLY A 15 -19.14 -9.49 5.75
N TRP A 16 -19.23 -8.53 6.66
CA TRP A 16 -19.41 -8.81 8.09
C TRP A 16 -20.68 -9.59 8.35
N PHE A 17 -21.80 -9.16 7.76
CA PHE A 17 -23.10 -9.82 7.97
C PHE A 17 -23.30 -11.07 7.12
N ALA A 18 -22.72 -11.13 5.91
CA ALA A 18 -22.91 -12.26 5.00
C ALA A 18 -21.96 -13.43 5.26
N ILE A 19 -20.74 -13.17 5.73
CA ILE A 19 -19.67 -14.16 5.89
C ILE A 19 -19.33 -14.37 7.37
N GLY A 20 -19.34 -13.29 8.15
CA GLY A 20 -18.93 -13.30 9.55
C GLY A 20 -17.46 -12.91 9.74
N PRO A 21 -17.15 -12.13 10.79
CA PRO A 21 -15.82 -11.56 11.01
C PRO A 21 -14.72 -12.56 11.36
N ASP A 22 -15.06 -13.73 11.91
CA ASP A 22 -14.08 -14.78 12.29
C ASP A 22 -13.60 -15.65 11.12
N HIS A 23 -14.16 -15.44 9.94
CA HIS A 23 -13.85 -16.23 8.75
C HIS A 23 -12.76 -15.58 7.91
N LEU A 24 -11.75 -16.36 7.49
CA LEU A 24 -10.62 -15.83 6.71
C LEU A 24 -11.06 -15.19 5.38
N VAL A 25 -12.12 -15.72 4.76
CA VAL A 25 -12.69 -15.15 3.53
C VAL A 25 -13.18 -13.72 3.76
N PHE A 26 -13.75 -13.42 4.94
CA PHE A 26 -14.13 -12.05 5.28
C PHE A 26 -12.92 -11.12 5.31
N ALA A 27 -11.84 -11.54 5.99
CA ALA A 27 -10.60 -10.77 6.03
C ALA A 27 -10.07 -10.48 4.60
N ILE A 28 -10.09 -11.46 3.70
CA ILE A 28 -9.66 -11.26 2.30
C ILE A 28 -10.57 -10.27 1.57
N VAL A 29 -11.90 -10.45 1.64
CA VAL A 29 -12.88 -9.59 0.95
C VAL A 29 -12.82 -8.15 1.44
N ALA A 30 -12.75 -7.96 2.77
CA ALA A 30 -12.62 -6.64 3.38
C ALA A 30 -11.35 -5.93 2.89
N GLN A 31 -10.22 -6.65 2.82
CA GLN A 31 -8.96 -6.08 2.36
C GLN A 31 -8.96 -5.72 0.87
N CYS A 32 -9.66 -6.49 0.02
CA CYS A 32 -9.90 -6.09 -1.37
C CYS A 32 -10.69 -4.77 -1.46
N GLY A 33 -11.73 -4.61 -0.63
CA GLY A 33 -12.48 -3.36 -0.52
C GLY A 33 -11.62 -2.19 -0.05
N ILE A 34 -10.78 -2.41 0.96
CA ILE A 34 -9.85 -1.40 1.49
C ILE A 34 -8.78 -1.04 0.45
N LEU A 35 -8.23 -2.00 -0.30
CA LEU A 35 -7.29 -1.75 -1.39
C LEU A 35 -7.91 -0.88 -2.49
N PHE A 36 -9.15 -1.17 -2.88
CA PHE A 36 -9.86 -0.36 -3.87
C PHE A 36 -10.13 1.06 -3.36
N MET A 37 -10.56 1.20 -2.11
CA MET A 37 -10.72 2.50 -1.46
C MET A 37 -9.39 3.28 -1.43
N ALA A 38 -8.31 2.62 -1.00
CA ALA A 38 -6.96 3.19 -0.93
C ALA A 38 -6.45 3.67 -2.29
N LEU A 39 -6.75 2.93 -3.37
CA LEU A 39 -6.41 3.30 -4.74
C LEU A 39 -7.10 4.60 -5.17
N LEU A 40 -8.37 4.77 -4.81
CA LEU A 40 -9.17 5.93 -5.21
C LEU A 40 -8.97 7.17 -4.33
N VAL A 41 -8.64 6.98 -3.04
CA VAL A 41 -8.51 8.06 -2.05
C VAL A 41 -7.06 8.49 -1.85
N GLY A 42 -6.11 7.55 -1.89
CA GLY A 42 -4.69 7.80 -1.63
C GLY A 42 -4.08 8.94 -2.45
N PRO A 43 -4.33 9.04 -3.77
CA PRO A 43 -3.83 10.13 -4.59
C PRO A 43 -4.25 11.53 -4.12
N SER A 44 -5.43 11.68 -3.50
CA SER A 44 -5.94 12.97 -3.02
C SER A 44 -5.24 13.46 -1.74
N LEU A 45 -4.59 12.56 -1.00
CA LEU A 45 -3.94 12.86 0.28
C LEU A 45 -2.40 12.84 0.20
N VAL A 46 -1.86 12.68 -1.01
CA VAL A 46 -0.42 12.51 -1.22
C VAL A 46 0.41 13.75 -0.82
N ASP A 47 -0.16 14.95 -0.88
CA ASP A 47 0.58 16.17 -0.51
C ASP A 47 0.60 16.45 0.99
N VAL A 48 -0.16 15.69 1.78
CA VAL A 48 -0.17 15.82 3.24
C VAL A 48 1.13 15.24 3.82
N GLY A 49 1.90 16.09 4.50
CA GLY A 49 3.10 15.71 5.23
C GLY A 49 4.24 15.21 4.35
N ARG A 50 4.59 15.93 3.27
CA ARG A 50 5.60 15.50 2.27
C ARG A 50 6.94 15.05 2.85
N SER A 51 7.36 15.59 3.99
CA SER A 51 8.59 15.18 4.67
C SER A 51 8.63 13.69 5.02
N ARG A 52 7.45 13.06 5.19
CA ARG A 52 7.34 11.63 5.50
C ARG A 52 7.91 10.72 4.43
N TYR A 53 7.93 11.15 3.16
CA TYR A 53 8.45 10.32 2.07
C TYR A 53 9.96 10.17 2.04
N ARG A 54 10.67 10.91 2.91
CA ARG A 54 12.10 10.73 3.11
C ARG A 54 12.36 9.36 3.72
N VAL A 55 13.16 8.57 3.01
CA VAL A 55 13.55 7.22 3.41
C VAL A 55 14.94 7.28 4.06
N LYS A 56 15.07 6.77 5.28
CA LYS A 56 16.35 6.65 5.99
C LYS A 56 17.20 5.56 5.35
N SER A 57 18.52 5.68 5.43
CA SER A 57 19.48 4.73 4.83
C SER A 57 19.38 3.30 5.39
N VAL A 58 18.89 3.15 6.62
CA VAL A 58 18.73 1.83 7.29
C VAL A 58 17.50 1.06 6.82
N GLU A 59 16.45 1.75 6.37
CA GLU A 59 15.15 1.15 6.03
C GLU A 59 15.24 0.05 4.97
N PRO A 60 15.95 0.22 3.83
CA PRO A 60 16.03 -0.82 2.80
C PRO A 60 16.67 -2.13 3.31
N ARG A 61 17.61 -2.05 4.26
CA ARG A 61 18.24 -3.23 4.85
C ARG A 61 17.24 -4.00 5.72
N ILE A 62 16.47 -3.29 6.53
CA ILE A 62 15.40 -3.88 7.35
C ILE A 62 14.36 -4.52 6.44
N TYR A 63 13.91 -3.82 5.40
CA TYR A 63 12.90 -4.33 4.47
C TYR A 63 13.37 -5.58 3.71
N ALA A 64 14.65 -5.64 3.33
CA ALA A 64 15.21 -6.84 2.71
C ALA A 64 15.17 -8.05 3.66
N LEU A 65 15.48 -7.85 4.95
CA LEU A 65 15.40 -8.91 5.96
C LEU A 65 13.96 -9.36 6.21
N LEU A 66 12.99 -8.46 6.10
CA LEU A 66 11.56 -8.76 6.19
C LEU A 66 11.00 -9.43 4.92
N GLY A 67 11.84 -9.83 3.96
CA GLY A 67 11.40 -10.60 2.79
C GLY A 67 10.66 -9.77 1.72
N VAL A 68 10.78 -8.44 1.74
CA VAL A 68 10.09 -7.56 0.78
C VAL A 68 10.41 -7.88 -0.69
N GLU A 69 11.60 -8.40 -0.97
CA GLU A 69 11.98 -8.81 -2.33
C GLU A 69 11.18 -10.02 -2.83
N PHE A 70 10.66 -10.89 -1.94
CA PHE A 70 9.80 -12.01 -2.34
C PHE A 70 8.48 -11.49 -2.93
N LEU A 71 7.77 -10.63 -2.18
CA LEU A 71 6.52 -10.06 -2.67
C LEU A 71 6.75 -9.23 -3.94
N ARG A 72 7.83 -8.44 -3.99
CA ARG A 72 8.16 -7.67 -5.19
C ARG A 72 8.32 -8.56 -6.43
N ARG A 73 9.02 -9.69 -6.30
CA ARG A 73 9.17 -10.66 -7.41
C ARG A 73 7.85 -11.31 -7.78
N ALA A 74 7.02 -11.67 -6.80
CA ALA A 74 5.69 -12.21 -7.08
C ALA A 74 4.82 -11.21 -7.88
N LEU A 75 4.87 -9.92 -7.54
CA LEU A 75 4.18 -8.85 -8.27
C LEU A 75 4.76 -8.62 -9.68
N ASP A 76 6.07 -8.78 -9.85
CA ASP A 76 6.70 -8.75 -11.18
C ASP A 76 6.20 -9.91 -12.05
N ILE A 77 6.19 -11.14 -11.51
CA ILE A 77 5.74 -12.36 -12.21
C ILE A 77 4.26 -12.28 -12.57
N ALA A 78 3.41 -11.80 -11.66
CA ALA A 78 1.98 -11.61 -11.90
C ALA A 78 1.68 -10.50 -12.93
N GLY A 79 2.70 -9.78 -13.43
CA GLY A 79 2.54 -8.68 -14.36
C GLY A 79 1.99 -7.39 -13.74
N TRP A 80 1.75 -7.36 -12.43
CA TRP A 80 1.20 -6.20 -11.73
C TRP A 80 2.07 -4.95 -11.91
N ASN A 81 3.40 -5.11 -11.80
CA ASN A 81 4.32 -4.00 -12.00
C ASN A 81 4.30 -3.44 -13.44
N ARG A 82 3.92 -4.25 -14.44
CA ARG A 82 3.72 -3.79 -15.83
C ARG A 82 2.47 -2.92 -15.94
N ILE A 83 1.36 -3.35 -15.33
CA ILE A 83 0.10 -2.60 -15.30
C ILE A 83 0.30 -1.24 -14.62
N ILE A 84 0.88 -1.23 -13.42
CA ILE A 84 1.14 0.01 -12.68
C ILE A 84 2.06 0.95 -13.46
N LYS A 85 3.07 0.43 -14.16
CA LYS A 85 3.95 1.24 -15.00
C LYS A 85 3.17 1.90 -16.14
N GLN A 86 2.27 1.16 -16.80
CA GLN A 86 1.42 1.70 -17.87
C GLN A 86 0.47 2.78 -17.34
N MET A 87 -0.22 2.53 -16.22
CA MET A 87 -1.09 3.53 -15.58
C MET A 87 -0.34 4.83 -15.25
N ARG A 88 0.88 4.72 -14.72
CA ARG A 88 1.73 5.89 -14.38
C ARG A 88 2.27 6.64 -15.60
N GLN A 89 2.41 5.97 -16.75
CA GLN A 89 2.82 6.62 -18.00
C GLN A 89 1.68 7.42 -18.62
N MET A 90 0.43 7.07 -18.33
CA MET A 90 -0.76 7.81 -18.76
C MET A 90 -1.05 9.03 -17.86
N GLU A 91 -0.61 9.01 -16.60
CA GLU A 91 -0.78 10.10 -15.60
C GLU A 91 0.25 11.25 -15.77
N ASP A 92 0.08 12.12 -16.77
CA ASP A 92 0.74 13.43 -16.93
C ASP A 92 2.08 13.49 -17.70
N GLY A 93 2.31 14.60 -18.42
CA GLY A 93 3.49 14.87 -19.28
C GLY A 93 4.78 15.32 -18.59
N ARG A 94 5.00 15.00 -17.30
CA ARG A 94 6.26 15.32 -16.61
C ARG A 94 7.35 14.31 -16.98
N SER A 95 8.62 14.63 -16.67
CA SER A 95 9.72 13.68 -16.89
C SER A 95 9.44 12.36 -16.18
N GLY A 96 9.63 11.23 -16.86
CA GLY A 96 9.19 9.91 -16.40
C GLY A 96 9.70 9.53 -15.00
N LEU A 97 10.87 10.05 -14.59
CA LEU A 97 11.41 9.86 -13.24
C LEU A 97 10.60 10.57 -12.15
N SER A 98 10.22 11.83 -12.38
CA SER A 98 9.43 12.62 -11.42
C SER A 98 8.04 12.04 -11.22
N ASN A 99 7.38 11.62 -12.31
CA ASN A 99 6.11 10.91 -12.26
C ASN A 99 6.22 9.57 -11.52
N PHE A 100 7.30 8.82 -11.75
CA PHE A 100 7.52 7.57 -11.05
C PHE A 100 7.66 7.78 -9.54
N LEU A 101 8.49 8.73 -9.10
CA LEU A 101 8.65 9.06 -7.67
C LEU A 101 7.32 9.48 -7.06
N ARG A 102 6.57 10.36 -7.72
CA ARG A 102 5.23 10.77 -7.29
C ARG A 102 4.26 9.59 -7.20
N GLY A 103 4.30 8.67 -8.15
CA GLY A 103 3.51 7.44 -8.11
C GLY A 103 3.83 6.56 -6.89
N THR A 104 5.09 6.50 -6.45
CA THR A 104 5.44 5.81 -5.19
C THR A 104 4.86 6.51 -3.96
N GLU A 105 4.83 7.85 -3.94
CA GLU A 105 4.22 8.63 -2.85
C GLU A 105 2.71 8.38 -2.78
N LYS A 106 2.00 8.45 -3.93
CA LYS A 106 0.57 8.18 -4.02
C LYS A 106 0.24 6.77 -3.52
N SER A 107 0.99 5.77 -3.98
CA SER A 107 0.80 4.37 -3.56
C SER A 107 1.11 4.16 -2.08
N GLU A 108 2.21 4.71 -1.55
CA GLU A 108 2.51 4.66 -0.10
C GLU A 108 1.38 5.28 0.72
N THR A 109 0.82 6.40 0.26
CA THR A 109 -0.32 7.05 0.91
C THR A 109 -1.55 6.16 0.96
N GLY A 110 -1.93 5.59 -0.18
CA GLY A 110 -3.06 4.67 -0.26
C GLY A 110 -2.91 3.50 0.72
N HIS A 111 -1.75 2.83 0.73
CA HIS A 111 -1.55 1.72 1.65
C HIS A 111 -1.48 2.14 3.12
N LEU A 112 -0.96 3.32 3.46
CA LEU A 112 -1.03 3.83 4.84
C LEU A 112 -2.47 4.08 5.29
N LEU A 113 -3.33 4.62 4.41
CA LEU A 113 -4.78 4.71 4.69
C LEU A 113 -5.39 3.31 4.87
N GLY A 114 -4.97 2.34 4.05
CA GLY A 114 -5.39 0.95 4.20
C GLY A 114 -4.96 0.31 5.53
N ILE A 115 -3.76 0.63 6.03
CA ILE A 115 -3.31 0.22 7.36
C ILE A 115 -4.22 0.80 8.43
N VAL A 116 -4.53 2.10 8.37
CA VAL A 116 -5.43 2.74 9.34
C VAL A 116 -6.82 2.08 9.31
N ALA A 117 -7.39 1.88 8.12
CA ALA A 117 -8.68 1.20 7.96
C ALA A 117 -8.66 -0.24 8.49
N THR A 118 -7.59 -0.99 8.21
CA THR A 118 -7.37 -2.35 8.74
C THR A 118 -7.32 -2.35 10.26
N LEU A 119 -6.58 -1.43 10.87
CA LEU A 119 -6.46 -1.33 12.33
C LEU A 119 -7.81 -1.04 12.96
N LEU A 120 -8.58 -0.09 12.41
CA LEU A 120 -9.93 0.22 12.89
C LEU A 120 -10.87 -0.99 12.77
N LEU A 121 -10.83 -1.72 11.66
CA LEU A 121 -11.64 -2.92 11.47
C LEU A 121 -11.22 -4.06 12.42
N GLY A 122 -9.92 -4.25 12.65
CA GLY A 122 -9.41 -5.22 13.60
C GLY A 122 -9.79 -4.89 15.05
N ILE A 123 -9.73 -3.61 15.43
CA ILE A 123 -10.21 -3.12 16.74
C ILE A 123 -11.71 -3.39 16.88
N ALA A 124 -12.51 -3.11 15.84
CA ALA A 124 -13.94 -3.39 15.86
C ALA A 124 -14.24 -4.88 16.06
N ALA A 125 -13.53 -5.78 15.37
CA ALA A 125 -13.64 -7.23 15.56
C ALA A 125 -13.28 -7.66 16.99
N ALA A 126 -12.17 -7.17 17.53
CA ALA A 126 -11.80 -7.46 18.91
C ALA A 126 -12.85 -6.96 19.92
N ALA A 127 -13.38 -5.74 19.72
CA ALA A 127 -14.38 -5.13 20.59
C ALA A 127 -15.76 -5.82 20.53
N THR A 128 -16.05 -6.56 19.46
CA THR A 128 -17.32 -7.29 19.25
C THR A 128 -17.18 -8.80 19.51
N ALA A 129 -16.19 -9.20 20.32
CA ALA A 129 -15.91 -10.59 20.70
C ALA A 129 -15.46 -11.53 19.57
N HIS A 130 -14.81 -10.98 18.54
CA HIS A 130 -14.22 -11.72 17.41
C HIS A 130 -12.68 -11.61 17.37
N PRO A 131 -11.95 -12.11 18.40
CA PRO A 131 -10.50 -11.98 18.47
C PRO A 131 -9.78 -12.76 17.36
N GLN A 132 -10.32 -13.90 16.92
CA GLN A 132 -9.79 -14.65 15.79
C GLN A 132 -9.90 -13.83 14.50
N GLY A 133 -11.09 -13.28 14.22
CA GLY A 133 -11.30 -12.38 13.10
C GLY A 133 -10.35 -11.18 13.11
N ALA A 134 -10.17 -10.55 14.27
CA ALA A 134 -9.23 -9.45 14.43
C ALA A 134 -7.80 -9.84 14.00
N VAL A 135 -7.30 -10.99 14.47
CA VAL A 135 -5.97 -11.50 14.08
C VAL A 135 -5.89 -11.74 12.58
N GLN A 136 -6.89 -12.39 11.98
CA GLN A 136 -6.93 -12.67 10.53
C GLN A 136 -6.92 -11.37 9.71
N ILE A 137 -7.76 -10.39 10.08
CA ILE A 137 -7.85 -9.08 9.42
C ILE A 137 -6.49 -8.36 9.46
N LEU A 138 -5.85 -8.35 10.63
CA LEU A 138 -4.56 -7.69 10.82
C LEU A 138 -3.43 -8.39 10.05
N LEU A 139 -3.38 -9.72 10.04
CA LEU A 139 -2.37 -10.48 9.31
C LEU A 139 -2.51 -10.30 7.80
N VAL A 140 -3.72 -10.42 7.25
CA VAL A 140 -3.96 -10.21 5.81
C VAL A 140 -3.67 -8.75 5.44
N GLY A 141 -4.10 -7.79 6.25
CA GLY A 141 -3.83 -6.37 6.02
C GLY A 141 -2.35 -6.00 6.11
N LEU A 142 -1.58 -6.63 7.00
CA LEU A 142 -0.13 -6.43 7.07
C LEU A 142 0.55 -6.82 5.75
N VAL A 143 0.14 -7.94 5.16
CA VAL A 143 0.66 -8.39 3.86
C VAL A 143 0.24 -7.43 2.74
N LEU A 144 -1.04 -7.06 2.70
CA LEU A 144 -1.60 -6.27 1.59
C LEU A 144 -1.35 -4.75 1.67
N HIS A 145 -0.96 -4.23 2.82
CA HIS A 145 -0.66 -2.81 2.99
C HIS A 145 0.73 -2.54 3.57
N GLY A 146 1.16 -3.29 4.58
CA GLY A 146 2.48 -3.13 5.18
C GLY A 146 3.61 -3.38 4.19
N TYR A 147 3.59 -4.53 3.50
CA TYR A 147 4.63 -4.84 2.51
C TYR A 147 4.65 -3.85 1.34
N PRO A 148 3.52 -3.47 0.73
CA PRO A 148 3.54 -2.45 -0.32
C PRO A 148 4.12 -1.11 0.12
N VAL A 149 3.88 -0.64 1.35
CA VAL A 149 4.56 0.56 1.89
C VAL A 149 6.08 0.38 1.87
N MET A 150 6.58 -0.76 2.35
CA MET A 150 8.01 -1.06 2.34
C MET A 150 8.57 -1.13 0.91
N ILE A 151 7.85 -1.74 -0.03
CA ILE A 151 8.22 -1.79 -1.45
C ILE A 151 8.36 -0.37 -2.02
N GLN A 152 7.35 0.50 -1.83
CA GLN A 152 7.39 1.87 -2.36
C GLN A 152 8.59 2.65 -1.82
N ARG A 153 8.86 2.54 -0.51
CA ARG A 153 10.02 3.18 0.13
C ARG A 153 11.35 2.64 -0.37
N MET A 154 11.49 1.31 -0.46
CA MET A 154 12.70 0.67 -0.96
C MET A 154 13.02 1.08 -2.41
N VAL A 155 12.00 1.08 -3.28
CA VAL A 155 12.14 1.49 -4.67
C VAL A 155 12.54 2.96 -4.77
N ARG A 156 11.88 3.85 -4.01
CA ARG A 156 12.21 5.27 -3.96
C ARG A 156 13.67 5.50 -3.54
N PHE A 157 14.12 4.81 -2.49
CA PHE A 157 15.50 4.89 -2.04
C PHE A 157 16.49 4.47 -3.11
N LYS A 158 16.27 3.32 -3.77
CA LYS A 158 17.15 2.81 -4.83
C LYS A 158 17.28 3.81 -5.98
N ILE A 159 16.19 4.46 -6.37
CA ILE A 159 16.17 5.46 -7.45
C ILE A 159 16.95 6.71 -7.08
N ILE A 160 16.66 7.29 -5.91
CA ILE A 160 17.34 8.52 -5.45
C ILE A 160 18.84 8.27 -5.32
N ASN A 161 19.24 7.16 -4.69
CA ASN A 161 20.64 6.87 -4.42
C ASN A 161 21.44 6.60 -5.71
N ARG A 162 20.85 5.91 -6.70
CA ARG A 162 21.47 5.72 -8.02
C ARG A 162 21.71 7.06 -8.72
N ARG A 163 20.73 7.97 -8.70
CA ARG A 163 20.87 9.30 -9.29
C ARG A 163 21.96 10.13 -8.63
N THR A 164 22.03 10.11 -7.30
CA THR A 164 23.09 10.82 -6.56
C THR A 164 24.48 10.30 -6.90
N ARG A 165 24.64 8.97 -7.09
CA ARG A 165 25.92 8.38 -7.52
C ARG A 165 26.31 8.81 -8.94
N ILE A 166 25.38 8.76 -9.90
CA ILE A 166 25.63 9.21 -11.28
C ILE A 166 26.08 10.67 -11.30
N ASN A 167 25.38 11.55 -10.58
CA ASN A 167 25.73 12.97 -10.52
C ASN A 167 27.09 13.25 -9.85
N ARG A 168 27.58 12.35 -8.98
CA ARG A 168 28.89 12.48 -8.34
C ARG A 168 30.03 11.94 -9.18
N GLY A 169 29.79 10.93 -10.03
CA GLY A 169 30.80 10.41 -10.95
C GLY A 169 30.94 11.21 -12.26
N ALA A 170 29.99 12.11 -12.54
CA ALA A 170 30.03 13.03 -13.68
C ALA A 170 30.63 14.41 -13.35
N ARG A 171 31.15 14.60 -12.13
CA ARG A 171 31.89 15.77 -11.67
C ARG A 171 33.32 15.37 -11.39
#